data_AF-A0A923UH38-F1
#
_entry.id   AF-A0A923UH38-F1
#
_cell.length_a   1.000
_cell.length_b   1.000
_cell.length_c   1.000
_cell.angle_alpha   90.00
_cell.angle_beta   90.00
_cell.angle_gamma   90.00
#
_symmetry.space_group_name_H-M   'P 1'
#
loop_
_entity.id
_entity.type
_entity.pdbx_description
1 polymer ?
#
loop_
_entity_poly.entity_id
_entity_poly.type
_entity_poly.pdbx_seq_one_letter_code
_entity_poly.pdbx_strand_id
1 'polypeptide(L)'
;MTGSDSRATSIVWSVITGSNVNLFTQSNFSATINPQNTGFVGISASATNCFGSNSSSIYFTVNDCGGFRMASNPATSTITLIKSDDSDAVDDSTPEKISLLNAKGVEIRTANVKEMIKNKQLRDGNKLEFDVLEFTRGEYYLHIYTPNHPDKDKRLEKLKVILQ
;
A
#
# COMPACT_ATOMS: atom_id res chain seq x y z
N MET A 1 6.41 22.23 -13.95
CA MET A 1 6.69 22.22 -15.40
C MET A 1 5.76 21.22 -16.06
N THR A 2 4.92 21.67 -16.99
CA THR A 2 4.08 20.80 -17.82
C THR A 2 4.76 20.63 -19.17
N GLY A 3 5.50 19.53 -19.33
CA GLY A 3 5.94 19.06 -20.64
C GLY A 3 4.92 18.04 -21.15
N SER A 4 4.06 18.43 -22.09
CA SER A 4 3.21 17.48 -22.80
C SER A 4 3.87 17.18 -24.15
N ASP A 5 4.67 16.12 -24.21
CA ASP A 5 5.11 15.52 -25.47
C ASP A 5 4.11 14.41 -25.84
N SER A 6 3.38 14.62 -26.94
CA SER A 6 2.36 13.69 -27.45
C SER A 6 2.94 12.37 -27.98
N ARG A 7 4.27 12.20 -27.92
CA ARG A 7 5.00 10.99 -28.30
C ARG A 7 5.69 10.31 -27.12
N ALA A 8 5.57 10.84 -25.91
CA ALA A 8 6.16 10.25 -24.71
C ALA A 8 5.48 8.91 -24.40
N THR A 9 6.22 7.80 -24.55
CA THR A 9 5.81 6.46 -24.11
C THR A 9 6.10 6.20 -22.64
N SER A 10 6.86 7.10 -22.00
CA SER A 10 7.11 7.15 -20.57
C SER A 10 7.34 8.59 -20.12
N ILE A 11 6.96 8.89 -18.89
CA ILE A 11 7.23 10.17 -18.26
C ILE A 11 7.70 9.92 -16.83
N VAL A 12 8.85 10.51 -16.49
CA VAL A 12 9.46 10.37 -15.16
C VAL A 12 9.13 11.61 -14.36
N TRP A 13 8.47 11.41 -13.23
CA TRP A 13 8.14 12.47 -12.28
C TRP A 13 8.98 12.28 -11.02
N SER A 14 9.48 13.38 -10.45
CA SER A 14 9.97 13.40 -9.09
C SER A 14 9.02 14.23 -8.25
N VAL A 15 8.70 13.75 -7.04
CA VAL A 15 7.92 14.53 -6.09
C VAL A 15 8.80 14.90 -4.91
N ILE A 16 8.85 16.19 -4.62
CA ILE A 16 9.40 16.72 -3.37
C ILE A 16 8.27 16.60 -2.35
N THR A 17 8.55 16.01 -1.18
CA THR A 17 7.56 15.75 -0.12
C THR A 17 6.66 16.95 0.16
N GLY A 18 5.36 16.71 0.35
CA GLY A 18 4.39 17.73 0.75
C GLY A 18 3.68 18.50 -0.37
N SER A 19 3.83 18.12 -1.64
CA SER A 19 3.07 18.72 -2.75
C SER A 19 2.46 17.67 -3.68
N ASN A 20 1.18 17.87 -4.04
CA ASN A 20 0.49 17.04 -5.01
C ASN A 20 1.06 17.28 -6.42
N VAL A 21 1.21 16.20 -7.20
CA VAL A 21 1.65 16.28 -8.60
C VAL A 21 0.50 15.89 -9.50
N ASN A 22 0.08 16.82 -10.35
CA ASN A 22 -0.92 16.52 -11.38
C ASN A 22 -0.26 15.74 -12.51
N LEU A 23 -0.69 14.50 -12.70
CA LEU A 23 -0.33 13.67 -13.86
C LEU A 23 -1.00 14.19 -15.12
N PHE A 24 -2.24 14.65 -14.98
CA PHE A 24 -3.06 15.15 -16.08
C PHE A 24 -4.20 16.02 -15.55
N THR A 25 -4.50 17.10 -16.27
CA THR A 25 -5.68 17.95 -16.01
C THR A 25 -6.30 18.40 -17.34
N GLN A 26 -7.57 18.10 -17.53
CA GLN A 26 -8.47 18.69 -18.51
C GLN A 26 -9.70 19.25 -17.79
N SER A 27 -10.47 20.11 -18.47
CA SER A 27 -11.60 20.86 -17.91
C SER A 27 -12.57 20.03 -17.04
N ASN A 28 -12.71 18.74 -17.34
CA ASN A 28 -13.62 17.83 -16.64
C ASN A 28 -12.95 16.58 -16.05
N PHE A 29 -11.63 16.42 -16.22
CA PHE A 29 -10.91 15.21 -15.84
C PHE A 29 -9.55 15.55 -15.23
N SER A 30 -9.21 14.94 -14.10
CA SER A 30 -7.87 15.09 -13.53
C SER A 30 -7.37 13.79 -12.92
N ALA A 31 -6.06 13.60 -13.00
CA ALA A 31 -5.33 12.56 -12.29
C ALA A 31 -4.18 13.20 -11.51
N THR A 32 -4.07 12.88 -10.22
CA THR A 32 -3.12 13.51 -9.30
C THR A 32 -2.44 12.44 -8.45
N ILE A 33 -1.11 12.56 -8.32
CA ILE A 33 -0.32 11.84 -7.33
C ILE A 33 -0.26 12.67 -6.04
N ASN A 34 -0.61 12.05 -4.93
CA ASN A 34 -0.58 12.64 -3.60
C ASN A 34 0.45 11.88 -2.75
N PRO A 35 1.70 12.36 -2.66
CA PRO A 35 2.66 11.80 -1.72
C PRO A 35 2.28 12.26 -0.31
N GLN A 36 2.00 11.30 0.55
CA GLN A 36 1.78 11.54 1.96
C GLN A 36 3.11 11.41 2.70
N ASN A 37 3.29 12.19 3.76
CA ASN A 37 4.52 12.26 4.56
C ASN A 37 4.80 10.98 5.39
N THR A 38 4.15 9.88 5.04
CA THR A 38 4.09 8.60 5.76
C THR A 38 4.53 7.41 4.90
N GLY A 39 5.14 7.64 3.72
CA GLY A 39 5.54 6.56 2.80
C GLY A 39 4.39 6.04 1.91
N PHE A 40 3.26 6.74 1.90
CA PHE A 40 2.12 6.42 1.04
C PHE A 40 2.11 7.34 -0.16
N VAL A 41 1.80 6.77 -1.32
CA VAL A 41 1.55 7.48 -2.56
C VAL A 41 0.14 7.12 -3.01
N GLY A 42 -0.73 8.13 -3.11
CA GLY A 42 -2.08 7.97 -3.65
C GLY A 42 -2.13 8.43 -5.10
N ILE A 43 -2.82 7.70 -5.97
CA ILE A 43 -3.30 8.20 -7.26
C ILE A 43 -4.80 8.42 -7.13
N SER A 44 -5.23 9.65 -7.37
CA SER A 44 -6.65 10.03 -7.39
C SER A 44 -7.04 10.44 -8.81
N ALA A 45 -8.17 9.94 -9.29
CA ALA A 45 -8.80 10.34 -10.54
C ALA A 45 -10.18 10.94 -10.25
N SER A 46 -10.49 12.07 -10.88
CA SER A 46 -11.81 12.71 -10.77
C SER A 46 -12.37 13.09 -12.12
N ALA A 47 -13.68 12.94 -12.27
CA ALA A 47 -14.44 13.32 -13.45
C ALA A 47 -15.66 14.16 -13.04
N THR A 48 -15.92 15.24 -13.77
CA THR A 48 -17.09 16.12 -13.54
C THR A 48 -17.89 16.29 -14.81
N ASN A 49 -19.21 16.19 -14.71
CA ASN A 49 -20.14 16.53 -15.78
C ASN A 49 -21.20 17.51 -15.27
N CYS A 50 -22.17 17.87 -16.12
CA CYS A 50 -23.26 18.79 -15.76
C CYS A 50 -24.19 18.28 -14.65
N PHE A 51 -24.09 17.01 -14.27
CA PHE A 51 -24.90 16.36 -13.23
C PHE A 51 -24.12 16.09 -11.93
N GLY A 52 -22.81 16.33 -11.89
CA GLY A 52 -22.01 16.21 -10.68
C GLY A 52 -20.58 15.73 -10.91
N SER A 53 -19.88 15.50 -9.81
CA SER A 53 -18.49 15.04 -9.77
C SER A 53 -18.39 13.66 -9.14
N ASN A 54 -17.50 12.82 -9.65
CA ASN A 54 -17.12 11.56 -9.04
C ASN A 54 -15.58 11.47 -8.95
N SER A 55 -15.08 10.80 -7.92
CA SER A 55 -13.66 10.59 -7.69
C SER A 55 -13.39 9.16 -7.22
N SER A 56 -12.31 8.57 -7.73
CA SER A 56 -11.77 7.31 -7.26
C SER A 56 -10.30 7.49 -6.90
N SER A 57 -9.84 6.77 -5.88
CA SER A 57 -8.44 6.84 -5.43
C SER A 57 -7.90 5.44 -5.17
N ILE A 58 -6.64 5.22 -5.52
CA ILE A 58 -5.86 4.04 -5.17
C ILE A 58 -4.66 4.54 -4.37
N TYR A 59 -4.41 3.93 -3.22
CA TYR A 59 -3.26 4.23 -2.38
C TYR A 59 -2.31 3.03 -2.39
N PHE A 60 -1.02 3.29 -2.58
CA PHE A 60 0.03 2.30 -2.45
C PHE A 60 1.12 2.82 -1.54
N THR A 61 1.66 1.95 -0.71
CA THR A 61 2.84 2.25 0.10
C THR A 61 4.07 1.94 -0.74
N VAL A 62 5.02 2.88 -0.80
CA VAL A 62 6.34 2.65 -1.40
C VAL A 62 7.32 2.50 -0.25
N ASN A 63 7.85 1.30 -0.03
CA ASN A 63 8.85 1.04 1.00
C ASN A 63 10.21 0.69 0.37
N ASP A 64 11.29 1.09 1.04
CA ASP A 64 12.66 0.81 0.60
C ASP A 64 13.12 -0.61 0.97
N CYS A 65 12.32 -1.35 1.76
CA CYS A 65 12.77 -2.57 2.42
C CYS A 65 11.63 -3.59 2.53
N GLY A 66 11.83 -4.81 2.02
CA GLY A 66 11.08 -5.98 2.49
C GLY A 66 9.60 -6.08 2.08
N GLY A 67 9.32 -5.89 0.79
CA GLY A 67 8.54 -6.89 0.06
C GLY A 67 7.02 -6.71 0.02
N PHE A 68 6.30 -6.17 1.01
CA PHE A 68 4.81 -6.14 0.93
C PHE A 68 4.22 -4.74 0.80
N ARG A 69 3.34 -4.55 -0.19
CA ARG A 69 2.52 -3.34 -0.37
C ARG A 69 1.05 -3.62 -0.13
N MET A 70 0.33 -2.70 0.49
CA MET A 70 -1.12 -2.82 0.67
C MET A 70 -1.86 -2.48 -0.64
N ALA A 71 -2.79 -3.35 -1.05
CA ALA A 71 -3.52 -3.23 -2.31
C ALA A 71 -4.59 -2.13 -2.26
N SER A 72 -5.26 -2.00 -1.13
CA SER A 72 -6.32 -1.01 -0.91
C SER A 72 -6.41 -0.60 0.57
N ASN A 73 -6.74 0.67 0.78
CA ASN A 73 -7.05 1.25 2.08
C ASN A 73 -7.93 2.49 1.84
N PRO A 74 -9.14 2.59 2.42
CA PRO A 74 -9.77 1.69 3.39
C PRO A 74 -10.09 0.27 2.86
N ALA A 75 -10.21 -0.69 3.78
CA ALA A 75 -10.58 -2.07 3.50
C ALA A 75 -11.99 -2.38 4.03
N THR A 76 -12.83 -3.05 3.22
CA THR A 76 -14.22 -3.37 3.57
C THR A 76 -14.41 -4.80 4.08
N SER A 77 -13.80 -5.78 3.43
CA SER A 77 -13.90 -7.19 3.83
C SER A 77 -12.56 -7.85 4.03
N THR A 78 -11.55 -7.38 3.31
CA THR A 78 -10.25 -8.04 3.25
C THR A 78 -9.16 -6.99 3.19
N ILE A 79 -8.14 -7.15 4.02
CA ILE A 79 -6.87 -6.44 3.86
C ILE A 79 -5.98 -7.32 2.98
N THR A 80 -5.59 -6.81 1.82
CA THR A 80 -4.70 -7.53 0.89
C THR A 80 -3.33 -6.86 0.87
N LEU A 81 -2.30 -7.65 1.13
CA LEU A 81 -0.90 -7.29 1.02
C LEU A 81 -0.29 -8.07 -0.15
N ILE A 82 0.38 -7.37 -1.05
CA ILE A 82 0.98 -7.91 -2.27
C ILE A 82 2.49 -7.89 -2.09
N LYS A 83 3.12 -9.06 -2.24
CA LYS A 83 4.56 -9.19 -2.31
C LYS A 83 5.08 -8.52 -3.60
N SER A 84 6.17 -7.77 -3.49
CA SER A 84 6.70 -6.86 -4.51
C SER A 84 7.64 -7.58 -5.46
N ASP A 85 8.21 -8.70 -5.01
CA ASP A 85 8.97 -9.64 -5.80
C ASP A 85 8.19 -10.96 -5.94
N ASP A 86 8.10 -11.48 -7.17
CA ASP A 86 7.42 -12.75 -7.46
C ASP A 86 8.30 -13.98 -7.14
N SER A 87 9.40 -13.78 -6.42
CA SER A 87 10.31 -14.86 -6.01
C SER A 87 9.75 -15.66 -4.83
N ASP A 88 9.81 -16.98 -4.89
CA ASP A 88 9.55 -17.83 -3.71
C ASP A 88 10.74 -17.87 -2.73
N ALA A 89 11.83 -17.15 -3.01
CA ALA A 89 13.00 -17.12 -2.15
C ALA A 89 12.70 -16.37 -0.85
N VAL A 90 13.07 -16.99 0.27
CA VAL A 90 13.08 -16.35 1.58
C VAL A 90 14.51 -15.91 1.88
N ASP A 91 14.68 -14.60 2.08
CA ASP A 91 15.96 -13.99 2.43
C ASP A 91 15.87 -13.17 3.74
N ASP A 92 16.91 -12.42 4.05
CA ASP A 92 16.99 -11.58 5.24
C ASP A 92 16.09 -10.32 5.17
N SER A 93 15.66 -9.93 3.98
CA SER A 93 14.72 -8.84 3.76
C SER A 93 13.25 -9.29 3.89
N THR A 94 13.01 -10.59 3.80
CA THR A 94 11.68 -11.17 3.92
C THR A 94 11.15 -11.01 5.35
N PRO A 95 9.96 -10.39 5.54
CA PRO A 95 9.34 -10.30 6.85
C PRO A 95 9.15 -11.68 7.48
N GLU A 96 9.38 -11.80 8.78
CA GLU A 96 9.09 -13.02 9.53
C GLU A 96 7.59 -13.11 9.83
N LYS A 97 7.01 -12.01 10.31
CA LYS A 97 5.59 -11.94 10.64
C LYS A 97 4.96 -10.63 10.21
N ILE A 98 3.68 -10.71 9.91
CA ILE A 98 2.81 -9.53 9.73
C ILE A 98 1.65 -9.68 10.69
N SER A 99 1.47 -8.68 11.56
CA SER A 99 0.46 -8.67 12.61
C SER A 99 -0.52 -7.52 12.36
N LEU A 100 -1.82 -7.78 12.45
CA LEU A 100 -2.87 -6.76 12.48
C LEU A 100 -3.19 -6.44 13.93
N LEU A 101 -3.10 -5.17 14.28
CA LEU A 101 -3.37 -4.62 15.60
C LEU A 101 -4.56 -3.66 15.54
N ASN A 102 -5.35 -3.63 16.61
CA ASN A 102 -6.39 -2.62 16.77
C ASN A 102 -5.79 -1.26 17.21
N ALA A 103 -6.63 -0.22 17.29
CA ALA A 103 -6.22 1.12 17.72
C ALA A 103 -5.54 1.19 19.10
N LYS A 104 -5.75 0.18 19.97
CA LYS A 104 -5.11 0.10 21.30
C LYS A 104 -3.76 -0.61 21.27
N GLY A 105 -3.29 -1.03 20.10
CA GLY A 105 -2.06 -1.81 19.95
C GLY A 105 -2.19 -3.27 20.34
N VAL A 106 -3.40 -3.81 20.44
CA VAL A 106 -3.61 -5.25 20.70
C VAL A 106 -3.62 -5.98 19.37
N GLU A 107 -2.77 -7.00 19.26
CA GLU A 107 -2.71 -7.91 18.12
C GLU A 107 -4.00 -8.74 18.05
N ILE A 108 -4.65 -8.75 16.89
CA ILE A 108 -5.92 -9.45 16.64
C ILE A 108 -5.82 -10.49 15.51
N ARG A 109 -4.79 -10.40 14.67
CA ARG A 109 -4.41 -11.43 13.71
C ARG A 109 -2.91 -11.38 13.44
N THR A 110 -2.34 -12.51 13.08
CA THR A 110 -0.94 -12.63 12.66
C THR A 110 -0.79 -13.65 11.55
N ALA A 111 0.13 -13.38 10.63
CA ALA A 111 0.59 -14.30 9.61
C ALA A 111 2.10 -14.52 9.76
N ASN A 112 2.54 -15.78 9.70
CA ASN A 112 3.96 -16.15 9.63
C ASN A 112 4.39 -16.17 8.15
N VAL A 113 4.95 -15.06 7.69
CA VAL A 113 5.18 -14.81 6.27
C VAL A 113 6.23 -15.76 5.69
N LYS A 114 7.34 -15.99 6.40
CA LYS A 114 8.39 -16.90 5.94
C LYS A 114 7.88 -18.32 5.77
N GLU A 115 7.05 -18.79 6.70
CA GLU A 115 6.44 -20.11 6.64
C GLU A 115 5.43 -20.20 5.49
N MET A 116 4.58 -19.18 5.33
CA MET A 116 3.61 -19.14 4.23
C MET A 116 4.26 -19.14 2.84
N ILE A 117 5.38 -18.43 2.65
CA ILE A 117 6.13 -18.46 1.38
C ILE A 117 6.71 -19.86 1.14
N LYS A 118 7.41 -20.43 2.13
CA LYS A 118 7.99 -21.79 2.04
C LYS A 118 6.94 -22.85 1.69
N ASN A 119 5.75 -22.71 2.26
CA ASN A 119 4.64 -23.64 2.07
C ASN A 119 3.72 -23.28 0.89
N LYS A 120 4.04 -22.23 0.11
CA LYS A 120 3.24 -21.73 -1.03
C LYS A 120 1.78 -21.44 -0.65
N GLN A 121 1.57 -20.84 0.51
CA GLN A 121 0.26 -20.50 1.07
C GLN A 121 -0.17 -19.06 0.76
N LEU A 122 0.64 -18.30 0.03
CA LEU A 122 0.21 -17.00 -0.50
C LEU A 122 -0.82 -17.23 -1.62
N ARG A 123 -1.90 -16.46 -1.59
CA ARG A 123 -2.92 -16.47 -2.63
C ARG A 123 -2.35 -15.89 -3.92
N ASP A 124 -2.68 -16.49 -5.05
CA ASP A 124 -2.15 -16.11 -6.37
C ASP A 124 -0.60 -16.04 -6.41
N GLY A 125 0.08 -16.78 -5.53
CA GLY A 125 1.55 -16.83 -5.42
C GLY A 125 2.20 -15.66 -4.66
N ASN A 126 1.55 -14.50 -4.57
CA ASN A 126 2.18 -13.31 -3.98
C ASN A 126 1.28 -12.49 -3.04
N LYS A 127 0.05 -12.92 -2.76
CA LYS A 127 -0.90 -12.17 -1.92
C LYS A 127 -1.05 -12.80 -0.54
N LEU A 128 -0.92 -11.96 0.49
CA LEU A 128 -1.34 -12.25 1.84
C LEU A 128 -2.67 -11.53 2.10
N GLU A 129 -3.68 -12.24 2.59
CA GLU A 129 -4.99 -11.68 2.86
C GLU A 129 -5.40 -11.91 4.32
N PHE A 130 -5.90 -10.86 4.96
CA PHE A 130 -6.59 -10.95 6.23
C PHE A 130 -8.08 -10.71 5.98
N ASP A 131 -8.92 -11.69 6.32
CA ASP A 131 -10.36 -11.47 6.44
C ASP A 131 -10.61 -10.63 7.70
N VAL A 132 -11.34 -9.52 7.50
CA VAL A 132 -11.60 -8.49 8.52
C VAL A 132 -13.08 -8.21 8.68
N LEU A 133 -13.97 -9.02 8.10
CA LEU A 133 -15.43 -8.83 8.20
C LEU A 133 -15.93 -8.89 9.65
N GLU A 134 -15.27 -9.67 10.50
CA GLU A 134 -15.61 -9.85 11.91
C GLU A 134 -15.14 -8.68 12.81
N PHE A 135 -14.31 -7.78 12.29
CA PHE A 135 -13.75 -6.67 13.07
C PHE A 135 -14.61 -5.41 12.96
N THR A 136 -14.65 -4.65 14.06
CA THR A 136 -15.32 -3.36 14.11
C THR A 136 -14.71 -2.37 13.11
N ARG A 137 -15.55 -1.54 12.49
CA ARG A 137 -15.06 -0.47 11.60
C ARG A 137 -14.24 0.54 12.39
N GLY A 138 -13.19 1.09 11.79
CA GLY A 138 -12.29 2.03 12.46
C GLY A 138 -10.82 1.87 12.08
N GLU A 139 -9.95 2.35 12.97
CA GLU A 139 -8.50 2.42 12.75
C GLU A 139 -7.76 1.20 13.29
N TYR A 140 -6.85 0.68 12.47
CA TYR A 140 -6.01 -0.49 12.72
C TYR A 140 -4.58 -0.23 12.23
N TYR A 141 -3.66 -1.09 12.65
CA TYR A 141 -2.27 -1.02 12.23
C TYR A 141 -1.75 -2.40 11.85
N LEU A 142 -1.11 -2.49 10.68
CA LEU A 142 -0.27 -3.62 10.35
C LEU A 142 1.13 -3.37 10.88
N HIS A 143 1.68 -4.35 11.57
CA HIS A 143 3.07 -4.42 11.99
C HIS A 143 3.79 -5.46 11.13
N ILE A 144 4.72 -5.01 10.29
CA ILE A 144 5.55 -5.87 9.44
C ILE A 144 6.91 -5.99 10.14
N TYR A 145 7.24 -7.20 10.57
CA TYR A 145 8.46 -7.46 11.35
C TYR A 145 9.50 -8.22 10.54
N THR A 146 10.66 -7.61 10.36
CA THR A 146 11.80 -8.14 9.59
C THR A 146 13.03 -8.13 10.49
N PRO A 147 13.27 -9.18 11.30
CA PRO A 147 14.30 -9.18 12.35
C PRO A 147 15.73 -9.03 11.82
N ASN A 148 15.98 -9.52 10.60
CA ASN A 148 17.30 -9.55 9.98
C ASN A 148 17.60 -8.29 9.15
N HIS A 149 16.71 -7.29 9.20
CA HIS A 149 16.95 -6.05 8.50
C HIS A 149 18.26 -5.38 9.02
N PRO A 150 19.16 -4.94 8.12
CA PRO A 150 20.47 -4.40 8.50
C PRO A 150 20.35 -3.11 9.32
N ASP A 151 19.37 -2.28 8.98
CA ASP A 151 18.95 -1.14 9.79
C ASP A 151 17.96 -1.61 10.86
N LYS A 152 18.31 -1.43 12.14
CA LYS A 152 17.50 -1.85 13.29
C LYS A 152 16.17 -1.11 13.38
N ASP A 153 16.15 0.15 12.98
CA ASP A 153 14.94 0.99 13.07
C ASP A 153 13.91 0.58 12.01
N LYS A 154 14.37 -0.07 10.94
CA LYS A 154 13.54 -0.63 9.87
C LYS A 154 13.12 -2.09 10.11
N ARG A 155 13.44 -2.69 11.26
CA ARG A 155 13.00 -4.06 11.60
C ARG A 155 11.51 -4.15 11.90
N LEU A 156 10.87 -3.03 12.21
CA LEU A 156 9.43 -2.97 12.44
C LEU A 156 8.84 -1.81 11.64
N GLU A 157 8.10 -2.15 10.59
CA GLU A 157 7.32 -1.19 9.83
C GLU A 157 5.87 -1.20 10.32
N LYS A 158 5.23 -0.02 10.31
CA LYS A 158 3.85 0.17 10.76
C LYS A 158 3.04 0.82 9.66
N LEU A 159 1.97 0.15 9.21
CA LEU A 159 1.04 0.70 8.23
C LEU A 159 -0.32 0.93 8.87
N LYS A 160 -0.86 2.13 8.72
CA LYS A 160 -2.22 2.44 9.16
C LYS A 160 -3.23 1.86 8.17
N VAL A 161 -4.26 1.21 8.69
CA VAL A 161 -5.37 0.63 7.92
C VAL A 161 -6.69 1.16 8.49
N ILE A 162 -7.62 1.51 7.60
CA ILE A 162 -8.98 1.90 7.96
C ILE A 162 -9.93 0.78 7.51
N LEU A 163 -10.71 0.26 8.44
CA LEU A 163 -11.80 -0.68 8.14
C LEU A 163 -13.12 0.07 7.98
N GLN A 164 -13.83 -0.15 6.86
CA GLN A 164 -15.10 0.50 6.51
C GLN A 164 -16.24 -0.48 6.34
#